data_AF-A0A4R4KSF4-F1
#
_entry.id   AF-A0A4R4KSF4-F1
#
_cell.length_a   1.000
_cell.length_b   1.000
_cell.length_c   1.000
_cell.angle_alpha   90.00
_cell.angle_beta   90.00
_cell.angle_gamma   90.00
#
_symmetry.space_group_name_H-M   'P 1'
#
loop_
_entity.id
_entity.type
_entity.pdbx_description
1 polymer ?
#
loop_
_entity_poly.entity_id
_entity_poly.type
_entity_poly.pdbx_seq_one_letter_code
_entity_poly.pdbx_strand_id
1 'polypeptide(L)'
;MSHSLAGEPPAAGRRAAPLTTAIYSAAEWDLLTTVPGRVLVAAAATPGRPSRGVPAGLAGLDALAAGRAFDSDLVRAVVAAIYARHDGGSTPTDNRTDLVDLLAACRAVVRVLHRRADPADSAAYRQWVESVGVRVCHADNRTSPADRRFLDRLGEALGLRR
;
A
#
# COMPACT_ATOMS: atom_id res chain seq x y z
N MET A 1 16.29 49.71 29.01
CA MET A 1 17.18 48.59 28.64
C MET A 1 16.38 47.32 28.88
N SER A 2 15.84 46.67 27.82
CA SER A 2 16.50 45.54 27.13
C SER A 2 16.36 44.24 27.96
N HIS A 3 15.74 43.12 27.57
CA HIS A 3 15.15 42.60 26.34
C HIS A 3 14.06 41.55 26.69
N SER A 4 13.09 41.39 25.79
CA SER A 4 12.29 40.17 25.61
C SER A 4 13.18 38.95 25.36
N LEU A 5 12.66 37.76 25.68
CA LEU A 5 12.62 36.59 24.78
C LEU A 5 11.72 35.53 25.43
N ALA A 6 10.43 35.61 25.09
CA ALA A 6 9.50 34.50 25.27
C ALA A 6 9.96 33.37 24.35
N GLY A 7 10.38 32.26 24.95
CA GLY A 7 10.61 31.01 24.23
C GLY A 7 9.26 30.42 23.87
N GLU A 8 8.69 30.85 22.75
CA GLU A 8 7.59 30.14 22.12
C GLU A 8 8.14 28.83 21.54
N PRO A 9 7.63 27.65 21.92
CA PRO A 9 8.04 26.40 21.29
C PRO A 9 7.64 26.45 19.82
N PRO A 10 8.45 25.88 18.91
CA PRO A 10 8.10 25.87 17.49
C PRO A 10 6.78 25.13 17.37
N ALA A 11 5.74 25.84 16.90
CA ALA A 11 4.54 25.23 16.39
C ALA A 11 5.01 24.28 15.29
N ALA A 12 5.10 22.99 15.64
CA ALA A 12 5.42 21.93 14.70
C ALA A 12 4.46 22.12 13.53
N GLY A 13 5.01 22.60 12.41
CA GLY A 13 4.25 22.97 11.25
C GLY A 13 3.36 21.80 10.92
N ARG A 14 2.06 21.96 11.18
CA ARG A 14 1.05 21.00 10.79
C ARG A 14 1.18 20.95 9.28
N ARG A 15 1.96 19.98 8.76
CA ARG A 15 2.03 19.69 7.34
C ARG A 15 0.59 19.51 6.93
N ALA A 16 0.05 20.50 6.22
CA ALA A 16 -1.28 20.40 5.66
C ALA A 16 -1.25 19.12 4.83
N ALA A 17 -2.03 18.14 5.25
CA ALA A 17 -2.09 16.88 4.54
C ALA A 17 -2.48 17.24 3.09
N PRO A 18 -1.82 16.69 2.07
CA PRO A 18 -2.16 16.96 0.68
C PRO A 18 -3.68 16.88 0.49
N LEU A 19 -4.28 17.76 -0.31
CA LEU A 19 -5.75 17.82 -0.46
C LEU A 19 -6.36 16.46 -0.80
N THR A 20 -5.63 15.62 -1.52
CA THR A 20 -5.97 14.25 -1.89
C THR A 20 -6.06 13.29 -0.70
N THR A 21 -5.44 13.61 0.43
CA THR A 21 -5.45 12.82 1.67
C THR A 21 -6.45 13.34 2.71
N ALA A 22 -6.76 14.64 2.69
CA ALA A 22 -7.64 15.30 3.66
C ALA A 22 -9.09 14.78 3.62
N ILE A 23 -9.48 14.13 2.52
CA ILE A 23 -10.79 13.50 2.33
C ILE A 23 -10.95 12.16 3.07
N TYR A 24 -9.88 11.59 3.63
CA TYR A 24 -9.92 10.31 4.35
C TYR A 24 -9.84 10.52 5.86
N SER A 25 -10.62 9.73 6.60
CA SER A 25 -10.39 9.58 8.05
C SER A 25 -9.06 8.88 8.31
N ALA A 26 -8.52 9.01 9.53
CA ALA A 26 -7.27 8.35 9.90
C ALA A 26 -7.30 6.83 9.68
N ALA A 27 -8.43 6.18 9.98
CA ALA A 27 -8.61 4.73 9.77
C ALA A 27 -8.68 4.35 8.27
N GLU A 28 -9.35 5.17 7.45
CA GLU A 28 -9.40 4.96 5.99
C GLU A 28 -8.01 5.15 5.36
N TRP A 29 -7.25 6.15 5.81
CA TRP A 29 -5.88 6.40 5.36
C TRP A 29 -4.91 5.30 5.79
N ASP A 30 -5.03 4.81 7.03
CA ASP A 30 -4.25 3.68 7.50
C ASP A 30 -4.53 2.41 6.68
N LEU A 31 -5.79 2.16 6.34
CA LEU A 31 -6.17 1.07 5.47
C LEU A 31 -5.53 1.20 4.07
N LEU A 32 -5.58 2.38 3.45
CA LEU A 32 -4.96 2.66 2.14
C LEU A 32 -3.44 2.50 2.16
N THR A 33 -2.78 2.81 3.26
CA THR A 33 -1.32 2.75 3.35
C THR A 33 -0.79 1.38 3.78
N THR A 34 -1.60 0.53 4.42
CA THR A 34 -1.17 -0.80 4.90
C THR A 34 -1.42 -1.92 3.89
N VAL A 35 -2.50 -1.85 3.10
CA VAL A 35 -2.86 -2.91 2.14
C VAL A 35 -1.75 -3.23 1.12
N PRO A 36 -1.06 -2.26 0.49
CA PRO A 36 -0.01 -2.57 -0.50
C PRO A 36 1.13 -3.44 0.08
N GLY A 37 1.58 -3.14 1.30
CA GLY A 37 2.59 -3.93 1.99
C GLY A 37 2.11 -5.33 2.37
N ARG A 38 0.85 -5.47 2.80
CA ARG A 38 0.24 -6.78 3.09
C ARG A 38 0.11 -7.65 1.84
N VAL A 39 -0.20 -7.05 0.67
CA VAL A 39 -0.21 -7.77 -0.62
C VAL A 39 1.17 -8.30 -0.96
N LEU A 40 2.23 -7.51 -0.78
CA LEU A 40 3.61 -7.95 -0.99
C LEU A 40 3.93 -9.17 -0.11
N VAL A 41 3.67 -9.09 1.19
CA VAL A 41 3.95 -10.18 2.15
C VAL A 41 3.16 -11.44 1.81
N ALA A 42 1.85 -11.31 1.52
CA ALA A 42 1.01 -12.44 1.18
C ALA A 42 1.43 -13.11 -0.15
N ALA A 43 1.78 -12.30 -1.16
CA ALA A 43 2.29 -12.81 -2.43
C ALA A 43 3.59 -13.60 -2.20
N ALA A 44 4.52 -13.06 -1.40
CA ALA A 44 5.79 -13.71 -1.06
C ALA A 44 5.60 -15.04 -0.30
N ALA A 45 4.53 -15.17 0.48
CA ALA A 45 4.22 -16.33 1.33
C ALA A 45 3.34 -17.40 0.64
N THR A 46 3.14 -17.33 -0.68
CA THR A 46 2.24 -18.26 -1.39
C THR A 46 2.66 -19.74 -1.19
N PRO A 47 1.74 -20.64 -0.76
CA PRO A 47 2.07 -22.04 -0.47
C PRO A 47 2.63 -22.83 -1.67
N GLY A 48 3.46 -23.84 -1.38
CA GLY A 48 4.00 -24.75 -2.41
C GLY A 48 5.32 -24.31 -3.03
N ARG A 49 6.01 -23.34 -2.41
CA ARG A 49 7.33 -22.85 -2.80
C ARG A 49 8.26 -22.86 -1.59
N PRO A 50 9.57 -23.17 -1.76
CA PRO A 50 10.55 -22.76 -0.76
C PRO A 50 10.44 -21.24 -0.58
N SER A 51 10.69 -20.74 0.65
CA SER A 51 10.63 -19.30 0.99
C SER A 51 11.09 -18.45 -0.20
N ARG A 52 10.19 -17.65 -0.78
CA ARG A 52 10.54 -16.85 -1.96
C ARG A 52 11.67 -15.94 -1.52
N GLY A 53 12.87 -16.21 -2.05
CA GLY A 53 14.09 -15.59 -1.57
C GLY A 53 14.11 -14.08 -1.80
N VAL A 54 15.24 -13.47 -1.48
CA VAL A 54 15.52 -12.04 -1.69
C VAL A 54 14.98 -11.46 -3.01
N PRO A 55 15.05 -12.14 -4.18
CA PRO A 55 14.55 -11.60 -5.45
C PRO A 55 13.07 -11.23 -5.45
N ALA A 56 12.20 -12.04 -4.85
CA ALA A 56 10.77 -11.76 -4.81
C ALA A 56 10.41 -10.61 -3.86
N GLY A 57 11.13 -10.51 -2.75
CA GLY A 57 11.03 -9.38 -1.82
C GLY A 57 11.44 -8.07 -2.50
N LEU A 58 12.57 -8.07 -3.21
CA LEU A 58 13.05 -6.91 -3.97
C LEU A 58 12.07 -6.51 -5.08
N ALA A 59 11.56 -7.47 -5.86
CA ALA A 59 10.55 -7.20 -6.89
C ALA A 59 9.28 -6.55 -6.32
N GLY A 60 8.88 -6.93 -5.10
CA GLY A 60 7.78 -6.29 -4.39
C GLY A 60 8.08 -4.87 -3.93
N LEU A 61 9.27 -4.63 -3.37
CA LEU A 61 9.68 -3.30 -2.95
C LEU A 61 9.81 -2.35 -4.15
N ASP A 62 10.37 -2.83 -5.27
CA ASP A 62 10.42 -2.09 -6.53
C ASP A 62 9.02 -1.80 -7.08
N ALA A 63 8.06 -2.71 -6.87
CA ALA A 63 6.66 -2.48 -7.23
C ALA A 63 5.99 -1.38 -6.38
N LEU A 64 6.26 -1.36 -5.07
CA LEU A 64 5.79 -0.29 -4.20
C LEU A 64 6.42 1.05 -4.60
N ALA A 65 7.74 1.06 -4.84
CA ALA A 65 8.47 2.25 -5.27
C ALA A 65 7.97 2.77 -6.63
N ALA A 66 7.59 1.89 -7.55
CA ALA A 66 7.07 2.27 -8.86
C ALA A 66 5.78 3.10 -8.79
N GLY A 67 5.03 3.03 -7.67
CA GLY A 67 3.88 3.90 -7.44
C GLY A 67 4.23 5.41 -7.46
N ARG A 68 5.49 5.78 -7.18
CA ARG A 68 5.95 7.19 -7.28
C ARG A 68 5.86 7.75 -8.70
N ALA A 69 5.90 6.89 -9.71
CA ALA A 69 5.83 7.27 -11.13
C ALA A 69 4.40 7.22 -11.71
N PHE A 70 3.39 6.82 -10.92
CA PHE A 70 2.00 6.83 -11.39
C PHE A 70 1.48 8.25 -11.55
N ASP A 71 0.63 8.45 -12.56
CA ASP A 71 -0.10 9.70 -12.78
C ASP A 71 -1.37 9.77 -11.91
N SER A 72 -1.20 9.57 -10.61
CA SER A 72 -2.26 9.65 -9.60
C SER A 72 -1.67 10.24 -8.33
N ASP A 73 -2.19 11.39 -7.91
CA ASP A 73 -1.77 12.04 -6.68
C ASP A 73 -2.06 11.19 -5.45
N LEU A 74 -3.16 10.44 -5.47
CA LEU A 74 -3.49 9.47 -4.43
C LEU A 74 -2.39 8.40 -4.30
N VAL A 75 -2.00 7.76 -5.41
CA VAL A 75 -0.96 6.72 -5.39
C VAL A 75 0.36 7.29 -4.90
N ARG A 76 0.78 8.45 -5.41
CA ARG A 76 2.01 9.13 -4.96
C ARG A 76 1.97 9.44 -3.45
N ALA A 77 0.84 9.94 -2.95
CA ALA A 77 0.67 10.24 -1.53
C ALA A 77 0.72 8.97 -0.65
N VAL A 78 0.09 7.87 -1.09
CA VAL A 78 0.13 6.59 -0.38
C VAL A 78 1.56 6.06 -0.30
N VAL A 79 2.30 6.08 -1.40
CA VAL A 79 3.70 5.65 -1.41
C VAL A 79 4.55 6.50 -0.46
N ALA A 80 4.40 7.83 -0.50
CA ALA A 80 5.11 8.72 0.41
C ALA A 80 4.83 8.37 1.88
N ALA A 81 3.58 8.08 2.24
CA ALA A 81 3.20 7.71 3.59
C ALA A 81 3.72 6.33 4.02
N ILE A 82 3.80 5.35 3.11
CA ILE A 82 4.41 4.05 3.39
C ILE A 82 5.87 4.23 3.81
N TYR A 83 6.66 5.01 3.05
CA TYR A 83 8.07 5.22 3.36
C TYR A 83 8.27 6.08 4.62
N ALA A 84 7.47 7.13 4.83
CA ALA A 84 7.56 7.95 6.04
C ALA A 84 7.27 7.17 7.33
N ARG A 85 6.44 6.10 7.27
CA ARG A 85 6.17 5.21 8.40
C ARG A 85 7.39 4.36 8.78
N HIS A 86 8.18 3.95 7.78
CA HIS A 86 9.37 3.12 7.98
C HIS A 86 10.54 3.90 8.57
N ASP A 87 10.65 5.20 8.31
CA ASP A 87 11.65 6.08 8.92
C ASP A 87 11.46 6.25 10.44
N GLY A 88 10.27 5.92 10.96
CA GLY A 88 9.88 6.08 12.37
C GLY A 88 10.13 4.86 13.28
N GLY A 89 10.83 3.81 12.83
CA GLY A 89 11.31 2.73 13.69
C GLY A 89 10.25 1.76 14.23
N SER A 90 9.10 1.61 13.57
CA SER A 90 8.14 0.56 13.92
C SER A 90 8.54 -0.76 13.29
N THR A 91 8.87 -1.76 14.11
CA THR A 91 9.11 -3.13 13.67
C THR A 91 7.86 -3.69 12.99
N PRO A 92 7.98 -4.53 11.94
CA PRO A 92 6.83 -5.16 11.33
C PRO A 92 6.13 -6.02 12.39
N THR A 93 4.91 -5.64 12.78
CA THR A 93 4.06 -6.54 13.55
C THR A 93 3.94 -7.82 12.73
N ASP A 94 4.19 -8.96 13.38
CA ASP A 94 4.08 -10.32 12.87
C ASP A 94 2.63 -10.62 12.47
N ASN A 95 2.18 -9.94 11.42
CA ASN A 95 0.85 -10.08 10.87
C ASN A 95 0.99 -11.11 9.78
N ARG A 96 1.05 -12.37 10.21
CA ARG A 96 0.75 -13.50 9.33
C ARG A 96 -0.59 -13.18 8.68
N THR A 97 -0.50 -12.65 7.47
CA THR A 97 -1.64 -12.05 6.80
C THR A 97 -2.55 -13.20 6.42
N ASP A 98 -3.62 -13.40 7.18
CA ASP A 98 -4.70 -14.27 6.74
C ASP A 98 -5.16 -13.74 5.38
N LEU A 99 -5.09 -14.59 4.36
CA LEU A 99 -5.50 -14.26 3.01
C LEU A 99 -6.96 -13.78 3.00
N VAL A 100 -7.82 -14.35 3.85
CA VAL A 100 -9.22 -13.92 3.97
C VAL A 100 -9.29 -12.46 4.43
N ASP A 101 -8.55 -12.10 5.47
CA ASP A 101 -8.50 -10.74 6.00
C ASP A 101 -7.89 -9.75 5.02
N LEU A 102 -6.86 -10.17 4.26
CA LEU A 102 -6.29 -9.33 3.20
C LEU A 102 -7.33 -9.03 2.11
N LEU A 103 -8.03 -10.06 1.63
CA LEU A 103 -9.04 -9.89 0.58
C LEU A 103 -10.22 -9.06 1.10
N ALA A 104 -10.60 -9.20 2.38
CA ALA A 104 -11.59 -8.34 3.04
C ALA A 104 -11.11 -6.89 3.11
N ALA A 105 -9.85 -6.65 3.47
CA ALA A 105 -9.24 -5.32 3.49
C ALA A 105 -9.19 -4.69 2.09
N CYS A 106 -8.84 -5.46 1.05
CA CYS A 106 -8.86 -4.99 -0.34
C CYS A 106 -10.27 -4.53 -0.75
N ARG A 107 -11.31 -5.32 -0.45
CA ARG A 107 -12.71 -4.93 -0.73
C ARG A 107 -13.12 -3.68 0.08
N ALA A 108 -12.65 -3.55 1.31
CA ALA A 108 -12.89 -2.37 2.13
C ALA A 108 -12.24 -1.12 1.50
N VAL A 109 -11.01 -1.23 1.01
CA VAL A 109 -10.35 -0.16 0.24
C VAL A 109 -11.17 0.23 -0.98
N VAL A 110 -11.62 -0.72 -1.80
CA VAL A 110 -12.44 -0.42 -2.98
C VAL A 110 -13.70 0.37 -2.60
N ARG A 111 -14.38 0.00 -1.51
CA ARG A 111 -15.55 0.75 -1.00
C ARG A 111 -15.20 2.15 -0.51
N VAL A 112 -14.03 2.34 0.10
CA VAL A 112 -13.56 3.67 0.52
C VAL A 112 -13.26 4.52 -0.71
N LEU A 113 -12.50 4.00 -1.66
CA LEU A 113 -12.15 4.70 -2.90
C LEU A 113 -13.39 5.08 -3.70
N HIS A 114 -14.35 4.18 -3.85
CA HIS A 114 -15.58 4.49 -4.58
C HIS A 114 -16.43 5.60 -3.94
N ARG A 115 -16.33 5.78 -2.62
CA ARG A 115 -17.06 6.82 -1.89
C ARG A 115 -16.34 8.17 -1.84
N ARG A 116 -15.01 8.19 -1.99
CA ARG A 116 -14.18 9.36 -1.64
C ARG A 116 -13.26 9.82 -2.77
N ALA A 117 -12.72 8.91 -3.57
CA ALA A 117 -11.81 9.23 -4.66
C ALA A 117 -12.58 9.42 -5.98
N ASP A 118 -12.02 10.20 -6.89
CA ASP A 118 -12.50 10.19 -8.27
C ASP A 118 -12.25 8.81 -8.92
N PRO A 119 -12.96 8.49 -10.02
CA PRO A 119 -12.83 7.18 -10.67
C PRO A 119 -11.41 6.87 -11.21
N ALA A 120 -10.64 7.89 -11.60
CA ALA A 120 -9.31 7.70 -12.17
C ALA A 120 -8.30 7.35 -11.07
N ASP A 121 -8.29 8.10 -9.96
CA ASP A 121 -7.46 7.79 -8.79
C ASP A 121 -7.81 6.43 -8.19
N SER A 122 -9.12 6.12 -8.11
CA SER A 122 -9.59 4.81 -7.67
C SER A 122 -9.08 3.67 -8.57
N ALA A 123 -9.12 3.84 -9.89
CA ALA A 123 -8.59 2.84 -10.82
C ALA A 123 -7.07 2.71 -10.71
N ALA A 124 -6.34 3.83 -10.68
CA ALA A 124 -4.89 3.87 -10.58
C ALA A 124 -4.39 3.17 -9.31
N TYR A 125 -5.01 3.44 -8.16
CA TYR A 125 -4.68 2.78 -6.91
C TYR A 125 -4.87 1.26 -7.00
N ARG A 126 -6.02 0.80 -7.51
CA ARG A 126 -6.34 -0.64 -7.59
C ARG A 126 -5.37 -1.36 -8.52
N GLN A 127 -5.09 -0.79 -9.68
CA GLN A 127 -4.11 -1.33 -10.64
C GLN A 127 -2.69 -1.36 -10.05
N TRP A 128 -2.28 -0.31 -9.36
CA TRP A 128 -0.98 -0.26 -8.70
C TRP A 128 -0.86 -1.37 -7.65
N VAL A 129 -1.85 -1.56 -6.78
CA VAL A 129 -1.84 -2.64 -5.77
C VAL A 129 -1.82 -4.02 -6.41
N GLU A 130 -2.57 -4.26 -7.49
CA GLU A 130 -2.49 -5.52 -8.23
C GLU A 130 -1.08 -5.74 -8.81
N SER A 131 -0.46 -4.69 -9.37
CA SER A 131 0.88 -4.77 -9.96
C SER A 131 1.96 -5.20 -8.95
N VAL A 132 1.79 -4.85 -7.67
CA VAL A 132 2.66 -5.33 -6.58
C VAL A 132 2.57 -6.85 -6.46
N GLY A 133 1.35 -7.40 -6.38
CA GLY A 133 1.15 -8.84 -6.32
C GLY A 133 1.71 -9.56 -7.56
N VAL A 134 1.46 -9.00 -8.75
CA VAL A 134 1.95 -9.54 -10.03
C VAL A 134 3.48 -9.62 -10.02
N ARG A 135 4.20 -8.54 -9.75
CA ARG A 135 5.67 -8.54 -9.79
C ARG A 135 6.29 -9.51 -8.79
N VAL A 136 5.72 -9.63 -7.59
CA VAL A 136 6.19 -10.60 -6.58
C VAL A 136 5.96 -12.04 -7.04
N CYS A 137 4.82 -12.33 -7.67
CA CYS A 137 4.50 -13.65 -8.25
C CYS A 137 5.29 -14.01 -9.50
N HIS A 138 5.77 -13.01 -10.24
CA HIS A 138 6.53 -13.22 -11.48
C HIS A 138 8.05 -13.08 -11.32
N ALA A 139 8.56 -12.76 -10.13
CA ALA A 139 9.99 -12.49 -9.89
C ALA A 139 10.96 -13.58 -10.39
N ASP A 140 10.55 -14.86 -10.33
CA ASP A 140 11.38 -16.00 -10.76
C ASP A 140 10.97 -16.56 -12.15
N ASN A 141 10.21 -15.82 -12.97
CA ASN A 141 9.69 -16.24 -14.29
C ASN A 141 8.96 -17.60 -14.30
N ARG A 142 8.48 -18.06 -13.15
CA ARG A 142 7.76 -19.33 -12.98
C ARG A 142 6.49 -19.05 -12.17
N THR A 143 5.37 -18.75 -12.83
CA THR A 143 4.12 -18.52 -12.10
C THR A 143 3.47 -19.85 -11.74
N SER A 144 3.40 -20.15 -10.45
CA SER A 144 2.77 -21.37 -9.94
C SER A 144 1.24 -21.30 -10.04
N PRO A 145 0.53 -22.46 -9.99
CA PRO A 145 -0.94 -22.45 -9.89
C PRO A 145 -1.46 -21.72 -8.65
N ALA A 146 -0.72 -21.75 -7.53
CA ALA A 146 -1.08 -21.03 -6.32
C ALA A 146 -0.96 -19.51 -6.52
N ASP A 147 0.08 -19.06 -7.25
CA ASP A 147 0.29 -17.66 -7.59
C ASP A 147 -0.85 -17.13 -8.45
N ARG A 148 -1.27 -17.91 -9.45
CA ARG A 148 -2.42 -17.55 -10.31
C ARG A 148 -3.70 -17.42 -9.48
N ARG A 149 -4.00 -18.42 -8.64
CA ARG A 149 -5.17 -18.37 -7.74
C ARG A 149 -5.14 -17.17 -6.79
N PHE A 150 -3.97 -16.81 -6.27
CA PHE A 150 -3.79 -15.61 -5.46
C PHE A 150 -4.09 -14.34 -6.26
N LEU A 151 -3.50 -14.19 -7.46
CA LEU A 151 -3.71 -13.03 -8.33
C LEU A 151 -5.16 -12.91 -8.81
N ASP A 152 -5.81 -14.03 -9.10
CA ASP A 152 -7.22 -14.07 -9.50
C ASP A 152 -8.11 -13.53 -8.36
N ARG A 153 -7.94 -14.06 -7.14
CA ARG A 153 -8.67 -13.59 -5.95
C ARG A 153 -8.36 -12.14 -5.59
N LEU A 154 -7.11 -11.72 -5.76
CA LEU A 154 -6.69 -10.33 -5.54
C LEU A 154 -7.38 -9.40 -6.54
N GLY A 155 -7.37 -9.74 -7.83
CA GLY A 155 -8.04 -8.98 -8.89
C GLY A 155 -9.54 -8.88 -8.67
N GLU A 156 -10.21 -9.97 -8.24
CA GLU A 156 -11.62 -9.95 -7.82
C GLU A 156 -11.86 -9.01 -6.63
N ALA A 157 -11.04 -9.12 -5.57
CA ALA A 157 -11.18 -8.29 -4.37
C ALA A 157 -10.92 -6.79 -4.64
N LEU A 158 -10.09 -6.48 -5.63
CA LEU A 158 -9.85 -5.12 -6.14
C LEU A 158 -10.87 -4.67 -7.19
N GLY A 159 -11.81 -5.52 -7.59
CA GLY A 159 -12.81 -5.20 -8.62
C GLY A 159 -12.19 -4.88 -9.97
N LEU A 160 -11.08 -5.55 -10.32
CA LEU A 160 -10.38 -5.44 -11.60
C LEU A 160 -10.77 -6.57 -12.56
N ARG A 161 -11.35 -7.65 -12.03
CA ARG A 161 -11.90 -8.77 -12.79
C ARG A 161 -13.42 -8.77 -12.68
N ARG A 162 -14.10 -9.07 -13.80
CA ARG A 162 -15.55 -9.23 -13.88
C ARG A 162 -15.92 -10.70 -13.74
#